data_AF-A0A157RMI0-F1
#
_entry.id   AF-A0A157RMI0-F1
#
_cell.length_a   1.000
_cell.length_b   1.000
_cell.length_c   1.000
_cell.angle_alpha   90.00
_cell.angle_beta   90.00
_cell.angle_gamma   90.00
#
_symmetry.space_group_name_H-M   'P 1'
#
loop_
_entity.id
_entity.type
_entity.pdbx_description
1 polymer ?
#
loop_
_entity_poly.entity_id
_entity_poly.type
_entity_poly.pdbx_seq_one_letter_code
_entity_poly.pdbx_strand_id
1 'polypeptide(L)'
;MNRRYQGPGFAPGYSVAVEQAGDAVYAAKRALLDTLKQSYPLDADVHVFHHRGEFYGVVTGWDADGSRVVVRNSASGKTSKWWSAQVELCDVAAGREG
;
A
#
# COMPACT_ATOMS: atom_id res chain seq x y z
N MET A 1 -39.73 14.27 -10.35
CA MET A 1 -38.56 15.19 -10.47
C MET A 1 -37.30 14.33 -10.54
N ASN A 2 -36.87 14.00 -11.76
CA ASN A 2 -35.69 13.16 -11.98
C ASN A 2 -34.44 14.03 -12.01
N ARG A 3 -33.63 13.91 -10.96
CA ARG A 3 -32.32 14.56 -10.84
C ARG A 3 -31.43 13.95 -11.93
N ARG A 4 -31.21 14.69 -13.02
CA ARG A 4 -30.31 14.29 -14.11
C ARG A 4 -28.91 14.11 -13.54
N TYR A 5 -28.39 12.89 -13.64
CA TYR A 5 -26.99 12.61 -13.40
C TYR A 5 -26.17 13.31 -14.48
N GLN A 6 -25.39 14.32 -14.10
CA GLN A 6 -24.43 15.01 -14.97
C GLN A 6 -23.06 14.40 -14.71
N GLY A 7 -22.40 13.94 -15.77
CA GLY A 7 -21.04 13.39 -15.73
C GLY A 7 -19.98 14.43 -15.30
N PRO A 8 -18.69 14.04 -15.27
CA PRO A 8 -17.60 14.94 -14.88
C PRO A 8 -17.58 16.21 -15.75
N GLY A 9 -17.41 17.38 -15.11
CA GLY A 9 -17.27 18.67 -15.81
C GLY A 9 -18.26 19.80 -15.50
N PHE A 10 -19.16 19.67 -14.50
CA PHE A 10 -20.27 20.63 -14.31
C PHE A 10 -20.24 21.49 -13.03
N ALA A 11 -19.24 21.33 -12.16
CA ALA A 11 -19.15 22.20 -10.99
C ALA A 11 -18.69 23.62 -11.42
N PRO A 12 -19.32 24.70 -10.94
CA PRO A 12 -18.76 26.04 -11.09
C PRO A 12 -17.32 26.06 -10.56
N GLY A 13 -16.37 26.51 -11.38
CA GLY A 13 -14.94 26.49 -11.05
C GLY A 13 -14.22 25.16 -11.33
N TYR A 14 -14.87 24.20 -12.01
CA TYR A 14 -14.18 23.00 -12.50
C TYR A 14 -13.05 23.38 -13.47
N SER A 15 -11.89 22.78 -13.27
CA SER A 15 -10.69 22.98 -14.07
C SER A 15 -10.25 21.64 -14.63
N VAL A 16 -10.26 21.52 -15.95
CA VAL A 16 -9.73 20.35 -16.68
C VAL A 16 -8.28 20.08 -16.29
N ALA A 17 -7.48 21.13 -16.05
CA ALA A 17 -6.09 20.97 -15.61
C ALA A 17 -5.99 20.31 -14.22
N VAL A 18 -6.93 20.61 -13.31
CA VAL A 18 -6.97 19.98 -11.98
C VAL A 18 -7.41 18.52 -12.08
N GLU A 19 -8.38 18.20 -12.94
CA GLU A 19 -8.78 16.81 -13.17
C GLU A 19 -7.62 16.00 -13.76
N GLN A 20 -6.96 16.50 -14.80
CA GLN A 20 -5.79 15.85 -15.40
C GLN A 20 -4.64 15.64 -14.41
N ALA A 21 -4.39 16.62 -13.52
CA ALA A 21 -3.42 16.47 -12.44
C ALA A 21 -3.86 15.39 -11.44
N GLY A 22 -5.16 15.31 -11.12
CA GLY A 22 -5.74 14.25 -10.29
C GLY A 22 -5.54 12.86 -10.90
N ASP A 23 -5.83 12.71 -12.19
CA ASP A 23 -5.64 11.45 -12.93
C ASP A 23 -4.18 11.02 -12.92
N ALA A 24 -3.25 11.96 -13.12
CA ALA A 24 -1.81 11.68 -13.03
C ALA A 24 -1.39 11.18 -11.64
N VAL A 25 -1.94 11.77 -10.57
CA VAL A 25 -1.72 11.31 -9.19
C VAL A 25 -2.28 9.90 -8.98
N TYR A 26 -3.50 9.61 -9.48
CA TYR A 26 -4.08 8.27 -9.37
C TYR A 26 -3.25 7.22 -10.10
N ALA A 27 -2.77 7.53 -11.32
CA ALA A 27 -1.89 6.66 -12.07
C ALA A 27 -0.57 6.39 -11.32
N ALA A 28 0.04 7.43 -10.75
CA ALA A 28 1.27 7.30 -9.96
C ALA A 28 1.07 6.44 -8.70
N LYS A 29 -0.02 6.66 -7.94
CA LYS A 29 -0.37 5.83 -6.77
C LYS A 29 -0.57 4.37 -7.13
N ARG A 30 -1.23 4.09 -8.26
CA ARG A 30 -1.42 2.72 -8.74
C ARG A 30 -0.10 2.05 -9.08
N ALA A 31 0.78 2.73 -9.81
CA ALA A 31 2.11 2.21 -10.14
C ALA A 31 2.94 1.93 -8.89
N LEU A 32 2.84 2.82 -7.88
CA LEU A 32 3.50 2.61 -6.60
C LEU A 32 2.94 1.40 -5.85
N LEU A 33 1.61 1.24 -5.78
CA LEU A 33 0.97 0.08 -5.17
C LEU A 33 1.35 -1.23 -5.87
N ASP A 34 1.39 -1.25 -7.19
CA ASP A 34 1.77 -2.44 -7.97
C ASP A 34 3.24 -2.82 -7.70
N THR A 35 4.13 -1.83 -7.61
CA THR A 35 5.54 -2.04 -7.19
C THR A 35 5.61 -2.59 -5.77
N LEU A 36 4.85 -2.01 -4.84
CA LEU A 36 4.84 -2.43 -3.44
C LEU A 36 4.36 -3.89 -3.29
N LYS A 37 3.36 -4.32 -4.06
CA LYS A 37 2.87 -5.71 -4.07
C LYS A 37 3.91 -6.70 -4.58
N GLN A 38 4.70 -6.30 -5.57
CA GLN A 38 5.77 -7.14 -6.12
C GLN A 38 6.93 -7.26 -5.14
N SER A 39 7.31 -6.15 -4.49
CA SER A 39 8.40 -6.12 -3.51
C SER A 39 8.03 -6.74 -2.17
N TYR A 40 6.76 -6.69 -1.77
CA TYR A 40 6.25 -7.24 -0.50
C TYR A 40 5.02 -8.11 -0.79
N PRO A 41 5.21 -9.35 -1.27
CA PRO A 41 4.09 -10.23 -1.57
C PRO A 41 3.33 -10.63 -0.31
N LEU A 42 2.06 -11.02 -0.47
CA LEU A 42 1.28 -11.57 0.65
C LEU A 42 1.99 -12.78 1.25
N ASP A 43 1.82 -12.93 2.56
CA ASP A 43 2.39 -14.01 3.36
C ASP A 43 3.92 -14.04 3.41
N ALA A 44 4.60 -13.02 2.87
CA ALA A 44 6.05 -12.87 3.04
C ALA A 44 6.40 -12.60 4.50
N ASP A 45 7.43 -13.29 4.99
CA ASP A 45 8.06 -12.99 6.27
C ASP A 45 8.88 -11.71 6.14
N VAL A 46 8.71 -10.81 7.11
CA VAL A 46 9.35 -9.50 7.12
C VAL A 46 9.93 -9.16 8.49
N HIS A 47 10.98 -8.35 8.47
CA HIS A 47 11.54 -7.69 9.62
C HIS A 47 11.20 -6.19 9.56
N VAL A 48 10.61 -5.66 10.62
CA VAL A 48 10.16 -4.26 10.69
C VAL A 48 11.03 -3.49 11.67
N PHE A 49 11.65 -2.41 11.21
CA PHE A 49 12.49 -1.52 12.01
C PHE A 49 11.78 -0.19 12.30
N HIS A 50 11.65 0.18 13.57
CA HIS A 50 11.09 1.48 13.94
C HIS A 50 11.80 2.10 15.14
N HIS A 51 11.50 3.38 15.42
CA HIS A 51 12.14 4.15 16.49
C HIS A 51 12.00 3.58 17.92
N ARG A 52 11.16 2.55 18.13
CA ARG A 52 10.98 1.91 19.45
C ARG A 52 11.52 0.47 19.49
N GLY A 53 12.20 0.03 18.44
CA GLY A 53 12.72 -1.32 18.32
C GLY A 53 12.34 -1.96 16.98
N GLU A 54 12.44 -3.27 16.95
CA GLU A 54 12.23 -4.07 15.76
C GLU A 54 11.39 -5.30 16.09
N PHE A 55 10.73 -5.86 15.08
CA PHE A 55 9.98 -7.10 15.23
C PHE A 55 9.80 -7.83 13.90
N TYR A 56 9.60 -9.15 13.99
CA TYR A 56 9.25 -10.00 12.86
C TYR A 56 7.74 -10.12 12.69
N GLY A 57 7.30 -10.21 11.44
CA GLY A 57 5.89 -10.33 11.08
C GLY A 57 5.69 -10.93 9.71
N VAL A 58 4.42 -10.95 9.31
CA VAL A 58 3.99 -11.46 8.01
C VAL A 58 3.20 -10.38 7.29
N VAL A 59 3.44 -10.20 5.99
CA VAL A 59 2.68 -9.28 5.14
C VAL A 59 1.26 -9.79 4.97
N THR A 60 0.28 -8.97 5.35
CA THR A 60 -1.16 -9.29 5.23
C THR A 60 -1.91 -8.35 4.29
N GLY A 61 -1.24 -7.37 3.71
CA GLY A 61 -1.82 -6.46 2.72
C GLY A 61 -1.04 -5.16 2.56
N TRP A 62 -1.69 -4.17 1.96
CA TRP A 62 -1.11 -2.86 1.63
C TRP A 62 -2.12 -1.75 1.85
N ASP A 63 -1.65 -0.51 2.03
CA ASP A 63 -2.53 0.65 1.97
C ASP A 63 -2.97 0.97 0.54
N ALA A 64 -4.07 1.72 0.39
CA ALA A 64 -4.62 2.07 -0.91
C ALA A 64 -3.73 3.05 -1.70
N ASP A 65 -2.92 3.83 -0.99
CA ASP A 65 -2.03 4.84 -1.59
C ASP A 65 -0.67 4.25 -2.05
N GLY A 66 -0.38 2.98 -1.74
CA GLY A 66 0.84 2.28 -2.16
C GLY A 66 2.09 2.60 -1.33
N SER A 67 1.95 3.24 -0.18
CA SER A 67 3.09 3.72 0.62
C SER A 67 3.43 2.85 1.82
N ARG A 68 2.50 2.00 2.26
CA ARG A 68 2.63 1.22 3.49
C ARG A 68 2.25 -0.24 3.30
N VAL A 69 3.03 -1.10 3.94
CA VAL A 69 2.78 -2.53 4.06
C VAL A 69 1.98 -2.79 5.33
N VAL A 70 0.96 -3.64 5.24
CA VAL A 70 0.20 -4.11 6.40
C VAL A 70 0.90 -5.37 6.90
N VAL A 71 1.35 -5.35 8.15
CA VAL A 71 2.13 -6.43 8.76
C VAL A 71 1.42 -6.92 10.01
N ARG A 72 1.26 -8.24 10.13
CA ARG A 72 0.87 -8.91 11.36
C ARG A 72 2.11 -9.29 12.15
N ASN A 73 2.27 -8.73 13.34
CA ASN A 73 3.39 -9.01 14.24
C ASN A 73 3.33 -10.45 14.76
N SER A 74 4.41 -11.21 14.63
CA SER A 74 4.44 -12.65 14.96
C SER A 74 4.35 -12.94 16.45
N ALA A 75 4.81 -12.02 17.33
CA ALA A 75 4.78 -12.21 18.77
C ALA A 75 3.41 -11.87 19.40
N SER A 76 2.75 -10.82 18.89
CA SER A 76 1.52 -10.29 19.49
C SER A 76 0.25 -10.57 18.69
N GLY A 77 0.36 -11.02 17.44
CA GLY A 77 -0.76 -11.23 16.52
C GLY A 77 -1.42 -9.93 16.02
N LYS A 78 -0.96 -8.75 16.47
CA LYS A 78 -1.54 -7.46 16.09
C LYS A 78 -1.16 -7.08 14.67
N THR A 79 -2.11 -6.48 13.94
CA THR A 79 -1.92 -6.02 12.56
C THR A 79 -1.85 -4.50 12.49
N SER A 80 -0.80 -3.97 11.85
CA SER A 80 -0.56 -2.53 11.73
C SER A 80 0.06 -2.17 10.37
N LYS A 81 -0.04 -0.91 9.99
CA LYS A 81 0.54 -0.35 8.76
C LYS A 81 1.93 0.23 9.04
N TRP A 82 2.89 -0.09 8.19
CA TRP A 82 4.28 0.36 8.31
C TRP A 82 4.78 0.92 6.99
N TRP A 83 5.60 1.97 7.05
CA TRP A 83 6.22 2.53 5.85
C TRP A 83 7.12 1.48 5.20
N SER A 84 7.06 1.33 3.88
CA SER A 84 7.88 0.33 3.18
C SER A 84 9.38 0.49 3.44
N ALA A 85 9.86 1.72 3.63
CA ALA A 85 11.25 2.01 4.00
C ALA A 85 11.68 1.45 5.38
N GLN A 86 10.74 0.97 6.19
CA GLN A 86 10.96 0.37 7.51
C GLN A 86 10.79 -1.15 7.50
N VAL A 87 10.52 -1.75 6.34
CA VAL A 87 10.21 -3.17 6.20
C VAL A 87 11.27 -3.81 5.33
N GLU A 88 11.88 -4.87 5.83
CA GLU A 88 12.84 -5.70 5.11
C GLU A 88 12.23 -7.08 4.90
N LEU A 89 12.36 -7.65 3.70
CA LEU A 89 12.00 -9.05 3.48
C LEU A 89 13.00 -9.92 4.24
N CYS A 90 12.51 -10.90 5.00
CA CYS A 90 13.40 -11.94 5.48
C CYS A 90 13.85 -12.78 4.29
N ASP A 91 15.15 -13.01 4.16
CA ASP A 91 15.66 -13.94 3.16
C ASP A 91 14.96 -15.27 3.34
N VAL A 92 14.20 -15.68 2.33
CA VAL A 92 13.75 -17.06 2.18
C VAL A 92 15.01 -17.85 1.85
N ALA A 93 15.80 -18.16 2.87
CA ALA A 93 16.85 -19.16 2.72
C ALA A 93 16.17 -20.40 2.14
N ALA A 94 16.54 -20.73 0.90
CA ALA A 94 16.07 -21.88 0.16
C ALA A 94 16.03 -23.12 1.08
N GLY A 95 14.83 -23.57 1.44
CA GLY A 95 14.70 -24.65 2.43
C GLY A 95 13.34 -24.75 3.12
N ARG A 96 12.26 -24.87 2.35
CA ARG A 96 11.11 -25.67 2.78
C ARG A 96 10.89 -26.75 1.74
N GLU A 97 11.77 -27.75 1.77
CA GLU A 97 11.41 -29.08 1.29
C GLU A 97 10.43 -29.68 2.31
N GLY A 98 9.28 -30.13 1.82
CA GLY A 98 8.28 -30.90 2.54
C GLY A 98 7.47 -31.69 1.54
#